data_AF-A0AA39S644-F1
#
_entry.id   AF-A0AA39S644-F1
#
_cell.length_a   1.000
_cell.length_b   1.000
_cell.length_c   1.000
_cell.angle_alpha   90.00
_cell.angle_beta   90.00
_cell.angle_gamma   90.00
#
_symmetry.space_group_name_H-M   'P 1'
#
loop_
_entity.id
_entity.type
_entity.pdbx_description
1 polymer ?
#
loop_
_entity_poly.entity_id
_entity_poly.type
_entity_poly.pdbx_seq_one_letter_code
_entity_poly.pdbx_strand_id
1 'polypeptide(L)'
;MDLGILLHALTPSLDSVAILVTFFTYLAIFGSILPGKVVQGVVLRNGTRLHYQCNGLLSLLLLVGLLGVRARMNFISPAVISHRGLELLSTTFIFSVLVTLVLYVAGSRSHNQGSSLKAHITRNLIHDWFFFVRAGMMGWLLINLSILAKSVLDGLLSRSMILYQTFSALYILNYFAYEEYMTSTWDIIAERLGFMVGGFCVTSWWLLRNKVELTTAAVIANCIVFLIGYLVFRGANKQKHMFKMNPKALIWGKPPKVIGGKLLASGYCSSTAFYHLNESVNFSICDWHCYYLGDLLLALSFSLPCGISSPIPYFYPIYLLILLIWRERRDEARCAEKYRELWAEYCRLVPWRILPYFY
;
A
#
# COMPACT_ATOMS: atom_id res chain seq x y z
N MET A 1 -26.06 -20.63 9.95
CA MET A 1 -24.69 -21.03 10.31
C MET A 1 -24.64 -21.03 11.82
N ASP A 2 -24.46 -22.19 12.45
CA ASP A 2 -24.57 -22.30 13.91
C ASP A 2 -23.47 -21.50 14.61
N LEU A 3 -23.87 -20.73 15.63
CA LEU A 3 -22.99 -19.86 16.40
C LEU A 3 -21.78 -20.62 16.98
N GLY A 4 -21.97 -21.89 17.35
CA GLY A 4 -20.90 -22.77 17.84
C GLY A 4 -19.82 -23.08 16.79
N ILE A 5 -20.19 -23.24 15.52
CA ILE A 5 -19.24 -23.49 14.43
C ILE A 5 -18.41 -22.24 14.16
N LEU A 6 -19.04 -21.06 14.19
CA LEU A 6 -18.33 -19.79 14.03
C LEU A 6 -17.37 -19.53 15.19
N LEU A 7 -17.80 -19.79 16.43
CA LEU A 7 -16.95 -19.62 17.61
C LEU A 7 -15.75 -20.56 17.58
N HIS A 8 -15.93 -21.83 17.22
CA HIS A 8 -14.81 -22.75 17.04
C HIS A 8 -13.86 -22.31 15.92
N ALA A 9 -14.38 -21.86 14.78
CA ALA A 9 -13.55 -21.34 13.68
C ALA A 9 -12.79 -20.06 14.02
N LEU A 10 -13.21 -19.34 15.06
CA LEU A 10 -12.54 -18.13 15.58
C LEU A 10 -11.57 -18.43 16.71
N THR A 11 -11.58 -19.62 17.32
CA THR A 11 -10.60 -19.95 18.35
C THR A 11 -9.20 -20.10 17.74
N PRO A 12 -8.17 -19.39 18.25
CA PRO A 12 -6.82 -19.47 17.72
C PRO A 12 -6.23 -20.85 17.98
N SER A 13 -5.90 -21.59 16.93
CA SER A 13 -5.21 -22.87 17.03
C SER A 13 -3.69 -22.68 17.23
N LEU A 14 -3.04 -23.65 17.88
CA LEU A 14 -1.57 -23.65 18.04
C LEU A 14 -0.85 -23.58 16.69
N ASP A 15 -1.41 -24.24 15.66
CA ASP A 15 -0.89 -24.19 14.29
C ASP A 15 -0.93 -22.77 13.71
N SER A 16 -2.05 -22.05 13.89
CA SER A 16 -2.21 -20.68 13.41
C SER A 16 -1.25 -19.72 14.11
N VAL A 17 -1.04 -19.90 15.42
CA VAL A 17 -0.03 -19.16 16.18
C VAL A 17 1.37 -19.47 15.67
N ALA A 18 1.69 -20.74 15.44
CA ALA A 18 3.00 -21.15 14.93
C ALA A 18 3.29 -20.57 13.54
N ILE A 19 2.30 -20.54 12.64
CA ILE A 19 2.40 -19.91 11.32
C ILE A 19 2.72 -18.42 11.46
N LEU A 20 1.97 -17.70 12.32
CA LEU A 20 2.15 -16.26 12.52
C LEU A 20 3.52 -15.93 13.13
N VAL A 21 3.93 -16.67 14.16
CA VAL A 21 5.24 -16.50 14.82
C VAL A 21 6.37 -16.81 13.85
N THR A 22 6.26 -17.89 13.05
CA THR A 22 7.26 -18.24 12.03
C THR A 22 7.37 -17.14 10.98
N PHE A 23 6.25 -16.57 10.54
CA PHE A 23 6.23 -15.47 9.58
C PHE A 23 6.92 -14.21 10.11
N PHE A 24 6.59 -13.76 11.32
CA PHE A 24 7.26 -12.60 11.91
C PHE A 24 8.74 -12.85 12.22
N THR A 25 9.08 -14.07 12.65
CA THR A 25 10.48 -14.48 12.89
C THR A 25 11.28 -14.47 11.59
N TYR A 26 10.70 -14.97 10.49
CA TYR A 26 11.29 -14.90 9.16
C TYR A 26 11.58 -13.44 8.78
N LEU A 27 10.60 -12.55 8.92
CA LEU A 27 10.76 -11.12 8.60
C LEU A 27 11.85 -10.47 9.44
N ALA A 28 11.94 -10.82 10.73
CA ALA A 28 12.93 -10.26 11.63
C ALA A 28 14.36 -10.69 11.27
N ILE A 29 14.55 -11.99 10.99
CA ILE A 29 15.85 -12.58 10.64
C ILE A 29 16.29 -12.10 9.25
N PHE A 30 15.50 -12.36 8.23
CA PHE A 30 15.88 -12.07 6.84
C PHE A 30 15.82 -10.57 6.53
N GLY A 31 14.96 -9.81 7.20
CA GLY A 31 14.95 -8.35 7.11
C GLY A 31 16.22 -7.69 7.65
N SER A 32 16.93 -8.35 8.57
CA SER A 32 18.18 -7.83 9.17
C SER A 32 19.45 -8.38 8.50
N ILE A 33 19.40 -9.61 7.99
CA ILE A 33 20.58 -10.31 7.43
C ILE A 33 20.74 -10.04 5.93
N LEU A 34 19.64 -9.93 5.17
CA LEU A 34 19.74 -9.84 3.71
C LEU A 34 20.38 -8.51 3.26
N PRO A 35 21.25 -8.55 2.23
CA PRO A 35 21.85 -7.34 1.69
C PRO A 35 20.76 -6.43 1.12
N GLY A 36 20.86 -5.14 1.44
CA GLY A 36 19.89 -4.13 1.02
C GLY A 36 20.50 -2.75 0.94
N LYS A 37 19.90 -1.90 0.11
CA LYS A 37 20.31 -0.49 0.00
C LYS A 37 19.93 0.23 1.30
N VAL A 38 20.90 0.88 1.94
CA VAL A 38 20.62 1.69 3.14
C VAL A 38 20.15 3.07 2.69
N VAL A 39 18.88 3.40 2.98
CA VAL A 39 18.25 4.66 2.61
C VAL A 39 18.13 5.56 3.83
N GLN A 40 18.50 6.83 3.68
CA GLN A 40 18.34 7.82 4.73
C GLN A 40 16.90 8.32 4.78
N GLY A 41 16.29 8.21 5.96
CA GLY A 41 14.99 8.78 6.26
C GLY A 41 15.04 10.30 6.45
N VAL A 42 13.90 10.88 6.78
CA VAL A 42 13.79 12.32 7.02
C VAL A 42 14.53 12.76 8.29
N VAL A 43 14.91 14.04 8.32
CA VAL A 43 15.47 14.68 9.50
C VAL A 43 14.36 14.82 10.55
N LEU A 44 14.57 14.20 11.70
CA LEU A 44 13.68 14.30 12.86
C LEU A 44 13.80 15.69 13.52
N ARG A 45 12.84 16.06 14.37
CA ARG A 45 12.85 17.36 15.10
C ARG A 45 14.12 17.61 15.92
N ASN A 46 14.83 16.55 16.30
CA ASN A 46 16.09 16.59 17.05
C ASN A 46 17.34 16.67 16.14
N GLY A 47 17.18 16.82 14.82
CA GLY A 47 18.29 16.89 13.85
C GLY A 47 18.88 15.54 13.43
N THR A 48 18.49 14.43 14.07
CA THR A 48 18.98 13.08 13.71
C THR A 48 18.24 12.50 12.49
N ARG A 49 18.86 11.55 11.79
CA ARG A 49 18.26 10.81 10.67
C ARG A 49 18.21 9.32 10.98
N LEU A 50 17.11 8.67 10.59
CA LEU A 50 16.97 7.22 10.65
C LEU A 50 17.51 6.59 9.36
N HIS A 51 18.11 5.42 9.48
CA HIS A 51 18.61 4.65 8.34
C HIS A 51 17.76 3.38 8.19
N TYR A 52 17.20 3.19 7.00
CA TYR A 52 16.36 2.04 6.68
C TYR A 52 17.08 1.12 5.70
N GLN A 53 17.17 -0.18 6.02
CA GLN A 53 17.70 -1.17 5.10
C GLN A 53 16.59 -1.63 4.16
N CYS A 54 16.65 -1.25 2.88
CA CYS A 54 15.69 -1.65 1.85
C CYS A 54 16.12 -2.96 1.19
N ASN A 55 15.61 -4.09 1.70
CA ASN A 55 15.83 -5.45 1.20
C ASN A 55 14.49 -6.21 1.02
N GLY A 56 13.36 -5.51 1.02
CA GLY A 56 12.03 -6.14 1.02
C GLY A 56 11.76 -7.01 -0.21
N LEU A 57 12.20 -6.59 -1.40
CA LEU A 57 12.04 -7.39 -2.64
C LEU A 57 12.80 -8.72 -2.58
N LEU A 58 14.06 -8.68 -2.15
CA LEU A 58 14.88 -9.89 -2.01
C LEU A 58 14.29 -10.83 -0.95
N SER A 59 13.86 -10.27 0.18
CA SER A 59 13.19 -11.02 1.24
C SER A 59 11.88 -11.67 0.76
N LEU A 60 11.12 -10.98 -0.11
CA LEU A 60 9.89 -11.52 -0.68
C LEU A 60 10.16 -12.66 -1.65
N LEU A 61 11.10 -12.47 -2.59
CA LEU A 61 11.45 -13.49 -3.56
C LEU A 61 12.00 -14.75 -2.88
N LEU A 62 12.83 -14.57 -1.85
CA LEU A 62 13.32 -15.68 -1.04
C LEU A 62 12.17 -16.41 -0.32
N LEU A 63 11.23 -15.67 0.27
CA LEU A 63 10.09 -16.27 0.98
C LEU A 63 9.21 -17.09 0.04
N VAL A 64 8.85 -16.52 -1.11
CA VAL A 64 8.05 -17.22 -2.14
C VAL A 64 8.82 -18.42 -2.70
N GLY A 65 10.12 -18.29 -2.93
CA GLY A 65 10.98 -19.39 -3.38
C GLY A 65 11.03 -20.55 -2.37
N LEU A 66 11.25 -20.25 -1.09
CA LEU A 66 11.26 -21.25 -0.02
C LEU A 66 9.90 -21.95 0.12
N LEU A 67 8.80 -21.20 0.06
CA LEU A 67 7.45 -21.77 0.07
C LEU A 67 7.18 -22.63 -1.16
N GLY A 68 7.67 -22.22 -2.34
CA GLY A 68 7.56 -23.00 -3.57
C GLY A 68 8.32 -24.32 -3.53
N VAL A 69 9.55 -24.33 -3.00
CA VAL A 69 10.33 -25.56 -2.78
C VAL A 69 9.61 -26.46 -1.77
N ARG A 70 9.14 -25.89 -0.65
CA ARG A 70 8.44 -26.65 0.40
C ARG A 70 7.11 -27.25 -0.10
N ALA A 71 6.40 -26.54 -0.96
CA ALA A 71 5.21 -27.02 -1.64
C ALA A 71 5.53 -28.18 -2.60
N ARG A 72 6.59 -28.06 -3.41
CA ARG A 72 7.02 -29.12 -4.34
C ARG A 72 7.45 -30.40 -3.63
N MET A 73 8.04 -30.28 -2.44
CA MET A 73 8.41 -31.41 -1.60
C MET A 73 7.22 -31.99 -0.79
N ASN A 74 5.99 -31.49 -0.98
CA ASN A 74 4.79 -31.89 -0.24
C ASN A 74 4.87 -31.73 1.29
N PHE A 75 5.79 -30.91 1.81
CA PHE A 75 5.94 -30.67 3.24
C PHE A 75 4.84 -29.76 3.81
N ILE A 76 4.31 -28.86 3.00
CA ILE A 76 3.20 -27.96 3.37
C ILE A 76 2.25 -27.85 2.18
N SER A 77 0.94 -27.96 2.44
CA SER A 77 -0.06 -27.62 1.43
C SER A 77 -0.01 -26.11 1.11
N PRO A 78 0.08 -25.72 -0.17
CA PRO A 78 0.03 -24.31 -0.57
C PRO A 78 -1.24 -23.57 -0.10
N ALA A 79 -2.31 -24.32 0.16
CA ALA A 79 -3.60 -23.81 0.62
C ALA A 79 -3.72 -23.69 2.16
N VAL A 80 -2.65 -23.93 2.95
CA VAL A 80 -2.73 -23.92 4.42
C VAL A 80 -3.33 -22.62 4.98
N ILE A 81 -2.94 -21.46 4.43
CA ILE A 81 -3.47 -20.15 4.88
C ILE A 81 -4.95 -20.03 4.51
N SER A 82 -5.34 -20.47 3.31
CA SER A 82 -6.73 -20.36 2.86
C SER A 82 -7.68 -21.35 3.56
N HIS A 83 -7.20 -22.49 4.05
CA HIS A 83 -7.97 -23.40 4.90
C HIS A 83 -8.21 -22.83 6.30
N ARG A 84 -7.22 -22.13 6.88
CA ARG A 84 -7.27 -21.60 8.26
C ARG A 84 -7.55 -20.10 8.33
N GLY A 85 -8.20 -19.52 7.31
CA GLY A 85 -8.34 -18.07 7.18
C GLY A 85 -9.00 -17.38 8.37
N LEU A 86 -10.06 -17.98 8.93
CA LEU A 86 -10.76 -17.41 10.10
C LEU A 86 -9.93 -17.54 11.39
N GLU A 87 -9.25 -18.67 11.59
CA GLU A 87 -8.35 -18.89 12.73
C GLU A 87 -7.15 -17.91 12.67
N LEU A 88 -6.60 -17.67 11.48
CA LEU A 88 -5.51 -16.71 11.29
C LEU A 88 -5.97 -15.27 11.49
N LEU A 89 -7.20 -14.94 11.09
CA LEU A 89 -7.78 -13.63 11.34
C LEU A 89 -7.92 -13.36 12.83
N SER A 90 -8.50 -14.30 13.60
CA SER A 90 -8.64 -14.14 15.05
C SER A 90 -7.28 -14.13 15.76
N THR A 91 -6.36 -15.02 15.36
CA THR A 91 -4.99 -15.06 15.91
C THR A 91 -4.25 -13.73 15.67
N THR A 92 -4.34 -13.18 14.46
CA THR A 92 -3.71 -11.90 14.10
C THR A 92 -4.34 -10.73 14.84
N PHE A 93 -5.66 -10.76 15.05
CA PHE A 93 -6.37 -9.74 15.82
C PHE A 93 -5.95 -9.75 17.30
N ILE A 94 -5.87 -10.93 17.92
CA ILE A 94 -5.37 -11.06 19.30
C ILE A 94 -3.93 -10.57 19.39
N PHE A 95 -3.08 -10.98 18.44
CA PHE A 95 -1.69 -10.53 18.36
C PHE A 95 -1.58 -9.00 18.24
N SER A 96 -2.38 -8.34 17.40
CA SER A 96 -2.32 -6.89 17.24
C SER A 96 -2.79 -6.13 18.47
N VAL A 97 -3.81 -6.64 19.19
CA VAL A 97 -4.22 -6.09 20.51
C VAL A 97 -3.10 -6.23 21.53
N LEU A 98 -2.46 -7.40 21.63
CA LEU A 98 -1.36 -7.64 22.56
C LEU A 98 -0.15 -6.73 22.26
N VAL A 99 0.27 -6.64 21.00
CA VAL A 99 1.36 -5.76 20.58
C VAL A 99 1.03 -4.30 20.90
N THR A 100 -0.20 -3.85 20.64
CA THR A 100 -0.63 -2.49 20.97
C THR A 100 -0.57 -2.24 22.47
N LEU A 101 -1.02 -3.18 23.30
CA LEU A 101 -0.97 -3.06 24.75
C LEU A 101 0.48 -2.94 25.25
N VAL A 102 1.38 -3.77 24.72
CA VAL A 102 2.82 -3.71 25.03
C VAL A 102 3.41 -2.37 24.62
N LEU A 103 3.11 -1.89 23.41
CA LEU A 103 3.55 -0.58 22.93
C LEU A 103 3.00 0.57 23.78
N TYR A 104 1.74 0.48 24.21
CA TYR A 104 1.10 1.46 25.09
C TYR A 104 1.79 1.51 26.45
N VAL A 105 1.98 0.36 27.11
CA VAL A 105 2.67 0.29 28.41
C VAL A 105 4.11 0.76 28.31
N ALA A 106 4.84 0.37 27.25
CA ALA A 106 6.19 0.84 27.00
C ALA A 106 6.24 2.36 26.76
N GLY A 107 5.24 2.90 26.06
CA GLY A 107 5.08 4.34 25.84
C GLY A 107 4.77 5.12 27.11
N SER A 108 3.83 4.64 27.93
CA SER A 108 3.46 5.29 29.21
C SER A 108 4.62 5.33 30.20
N ARG A 109 5.54 4.37 30.15
CA ARG A 109 6.74 4.32 31.01
C ARG A 109 7.91 5.18 30.47
N SER A 110 7.80 5.67 29.24
CA SER A 110 8.84 6.47 28.61
C SER A 110 8.57 7.96 28.80
N HIS A 111 9.46 8.69 29.50
CA HIS A 111 9.35 10.14 29.67
C HIS A 111 9.63 10.96 28.39
N ASN A 112 9.93 10.31 27.26
CA ASN A 112 10.23 11.00 26.00
C ASN A 112 8.96 11.34 25.20
N GLN A 113 8.61 12.62 25.12
CA GLN A 113 7.52 13.17 24.29
C GLN A 113 7.84 13.19 22.78
N GLY A 114 8.64 12.26 22.27
CA GLY A 114 8.93 12.15 20.83
C GLY A 114 7.69 11.74 20.03
N SER A 115 7.52 12.28 18.81
CA SER A 115 6.43 11.91 17.88
C SER A 115 6.58 10.51 17.31
N SER A 116 7.72 9.89 17.51
CA SER A 116 8.00 8.50 17.27
C SER A 116 8.64 7.99 18.56
N LEU A 117 8.08 6.93 19.14
CA LEU A 117 8.80 6.16 20.15
C LEU A 117 10.20 5.93 19.56
N LYS A 118 11.26 6.45 20.20
CA LYS A 118 12.63 6.28 19.71
C LYS A 118 12.89 4.78 19.49
N ALA A 119 12.76 4.30 18.25
CA ALA A 119 13.19 2.96 17.85
C ALA A 119 14.71 2.81 17.95
N HIS A 120 15.44 3.89 18.22
CA HIS A 120 16.89 3.95 18.12
C HIS A 120 17.66 3.89 19.44
N ILE A 121 17.11 3.28 20.50
CA ILE A 121 17.94 2.88 21.66
C ILE A 121 18.11 1.36 21.73
N THR A 122 17.29 0.56 21.05
CA THR A 122 17.24 -0.89 21.38
C THR A 122 17.54 -1.87 20.26
N ARG A 123 17.88 -1.46 19.02
CA ARG A 123 17.99 -2.43 17.89
C ARG A 123 16.76 -3.37 17.78
N ASN A 124 15.60 -2.92 18.25
CA ASN A 124 14.40 -3.75 18.40
C ASN A 124 13.48 -3.55 17.19
N LEU A 125 13.49 -4.54 16.29
CA LEU A 125 12.65 -4.64 15.09
C LEU A 125 11.14 -4.46 15.35
N ILE A 126 10.70 -4.67 16.59
CA ILE A 126 9.30 -4.62 17.03
C ILE A 126 8.74 -3.19 17.07
N HIS A 127 9.59 -2.16 17.15
CA HIS A 127 9.14 -0.76 17.24
C HIS A 127 9.20 0.00 15.90
N ASP A 128 9.55 -0.68 14.80
CA ASP A 128 9.69 -0.04 13.50
C ASP A 128 8.39 -0.15 12.70
N TRP A 129 7.76 1.00 12.40
CA TRP A 129 6.63 1.10 11.46
C TRP A 129 6.91 0.38 10.15
N PHE A 130 8.14 0.53 9.67
CA PHE A 130 8.60 -0.06 8.42
C PHE A 130 8.54 -1.59 8.42
N PHE A 131 8.77 -2.22 9.58
CA PHE A 131 8.62 -3.68 9.74
C PHE A 131 7.16 -4.12 9.55
N PHE A 132 6.21 -3.43 10.16
CA PHE A 132 4.78 -3.80 10.06
C PHE A 132 4.21 -3.56 8.66
N VAL A 133 4.61 -2.50 7.96
CA VAL A 133 4.15 -2.27 6.57
C VAL A 133 4.67 -3.39 5.64
N ARG A 134 5.92 -3.81 5.80
CA ARG A 134 6.47 -4.98 5.09
C ARG A 134 5.67 -6.24 5.40
N ALA A 135 5.43 -6.52 6.69
CA ALA A 135 4.68 -7.68 7.13
C ALA A 135 3.27 -7.71 6.52
N GLY A 136 2.57 -6.57 6.50
CA GLY A 136 1.25 -6.44 5.90
C GLY A 136 1.25 -6.71 4.40
N MET A 137 2.16 -6.09 3.65
CA MET A 137 2.24 -6.26 2.18
C MET A 137 2.67 -7.67 1.77
N MET A 138 3.65 -8.27 2.45
CA MET A 138 4.05 -9.67 2.19
C MET A 138 2.94 -10.64 2.58
N GLY A 139 2.32 -10.42 3.75
CA GLY A 139 1.19 -11.23 4.21
C GLY A 139 0.01 -11.21 3.24
N TRP A 140 -0.31 -10.05 2.67
CA TRP A 140 -1.35 -9.92 1.64
C TRP A 140 -1.04 -10.81 0.42
N LEU A 141 0.20 -10.79 -0.09
CA LEU A 141 0.59 -11.66 -1.20
C LEU A 141 0.49 -13.14 -0.84
N LEU A 142 0.92 -13.54 0.36
CA LEU A 142 0.86 -14.94 0.80
C LEU A 142 -0.57 -15.46 0.91
N ILE A 143 -1.49 -14.64 1.45
CA ILE A 143 -2.92 -14.96 1.50
C ILE A 143 -3.45 -15.14 0.08
N ASN A 144 -3.12 -14.21 -0.82
CA ASN A 144 -3.54 -14.24 -2.21
C ASN A 144 -3.03 -15.49 -2.95
N LEU A 145 -1.75 -15.84 -2.80
CA LEU A 145 -1.17 -17.07 -3.37
C LEU A 145 -1.84 -18.33 -2.81
N SER A 146 -2.15 -18.36 -1.51
CA SER A 146 -2.81 -19.50 -0.89
C SER A 146 -4.27 -19.67 -1.33
N ILE A 147 -4.98 -18.56 -1.56
CA ILE A 147 -6.32 -18.55 -2.15
C ILE A 147 -6.28 -19.00 -3.61
N LEU A 148 -5.29 -18.54 -4.38
CA LEU A 148 -5.10 -18.98 -5.75
C LEU A 148 -4.83 -20.50 -5.81
N ALA A 149 -3.94 -21.01 -4.96
CA ALA A 149 -3.65 -22.44 -4.90
C ALA A 149 -4.90 -23.26 -4.56
N LYS A 150 -5.71 -22.80 -3.59
CA LYS A 150 -6.98 -23.44 -3.28
C LYS A 150 -7.96 -23.41 -4.44
N SER A 151 -8.07 -22.28 -5.13
CA SER A 151 -8.92 -22.16 -6.33
C SER A 151 -8.51 -23.11 -7.45
N VAL A 152 -7.22 -23.43 -7.58
CA VAL A 152 -6.70 -24.42 -8.54
C VAL A 152 -7.04 -25.84 -8.09
N LEU A 153 -6.84 -26.16 -6.81
CA LEU A 153 -7.16 -27.48 -6.24
C LEU A 153 -8.65 -27.81 -6.32
N ASP A 154 -9.52 -26.83 -6.05
CA ASP A 154 -10.98 -26.98 -6.10
C ASP A 154 -11.53 -26.95 -7.55
N GLY A 155 -10.68 -26.71 -8.57
CA GLY A 155 -11.09 -26.59 -9.97
C GLY A 155 -11.96 -25.35 -10.28
N LEU A 156 -11.91 -24.33 -9.42
CA LEU A 156 -12.75 -23.12 -9.50
C LEU A 156 -12.02 -21.91 -10.13
N LEU A 157 -10.92 -22.15 -10.84
CA LEU A 157 -10.10 -21.09 -11.40
C LEU A 157 -10.87 -20.30 -12.47
N SER A 158 -11.28 -19.08 -12.12
CA SER A 158 -11.99 -18.17 -13.00
C SER A 158 -11.06 -17.10 -13.58
N ARG A 159 -11.45 -16.53 -14.74
CA ARG A 159 -10.76 -15.37 -15.35
C ARG A 159 -10.64 -14.19 -14.36
N SER A 160 -11.69 -13.99 -13.57
CA SER A 160 -11.79 -12.97 -12.51
C SER A 160 -10.74 -13.17 -11.41
N MET A 161 -10.54 -14.42 -10.97
CA MET A 161 -9.52 -14.78 -9.98
C MET A 161 -8.12 -14.50 -10.54
N ILE A 162 -7.82 -14.95 -11.76
CA ILE A 162 -6.51 -14.73 -12.39
C ILE A 162 -6.22 -13.23 -12.51
N LEU A 163 -7.20 -12.44 -12.93
CA LEU A 163 -7.05 -11.00 -13.13
C LEU A 163 -6.76 -10.28 -11.80
N TYR A 164 -7.54 -10.56 -10.75
CA TYR A 164 -7.33 -10.01 -9.42
C TYR A 164 -5.95 -10.38 -8.85
N GLN A 165 -5.57 -11.65 -8.98
CA GLN A 165 -4.29 -12.16 -8.47
C GLN A 165 -3.11 -11.50 -9.19
N THR A 166 -3.23 -11.29 -10.51
CA THR A 166 -2.21 -10.61 -11.31
C THR A 166 -2.08 -9.14 -10.90
N PHE A 167 -3.17 -8.39 -10.79
CA PHE A 167 -3.13 -6.97 -10.43
C PHE A 167 -2.61 -6.73 -9.01
N SER A 168 -3.06 -7.52 -8.05
CA SER A 168 -2.58 -7.42 -6.66
C SER A 168 -1.10 -7.80 -6.54
N ALA A 169 -0.65 -8.85 -7.23
CA ALA A 169 0.76 -9.22 -7.25
C ALA A 169 1.63 -8.13 -7.89
N LEU A 170 1.22 -7.55 -9.02
CA LEU A 170 1.94 -6.44 -9.66
C LEU A 170 2.03 -5.22 -8.74
N TYR A 171 0.95 -4.88 -8.03
CA TYR A 171 0.95 -3.78 -7.07
C TYR A 171 1.92 -4.01 -5.91
N ILE A 172 1.91 -5.20 -5.32
CA ILE A 172 2.81 -5.57 -4.21
C ILE A 172 4.27 -5.63 -4.68
N LEU A 173 4.56 -6.18 -5.85
CA LEU A 173 5.90 -6.19 -6.42
C LEU A 173 6.41 -4.78 -6.69
N ASN A 174 5.56 -3.90 -7.23
CA ASN A 174 5.88 -2.49 -7.42
C ASN A 174 6.13 -1.78 -6.09
N TYR A 175 5.39 -2.10 -5.03
CA TYR A 175 5.67 -1.60 -3.68
C TYR A 175 7.10 -1.97 -3.23
N PHE A 176 7.50 -3.24 -3.36
CA PHE A 176 8.83 -3.68 -2.93
C PHE A 176 9.96 -3.22 -3.84
N ALA A 177 9.72 -3.08 -5.15
CA ALA A 177 10.70 -2.53 -6.09
C ALA A 177 11.05 -1.07 -5.78
N TYR A 178 10.11 -0.34 -5.18
CA TYR A 178 10.23 1.09 -4.87
C TYR A 178 10.09 1.37 -3.37
N GLU A 179 10.47 0.40 -2.56
CA GLU A 179 10.39 0.44 -1.10
C GLU A 179 11.11 1.68 -0.51
N GLU A 180 12.18 2.14 -1.17
CA GLU A 180 12.94 3.32 -0.75
C GLU A 180 12.08 4.59 -0.66
N TYR A 181 11.08 4.76 -1.52
CA TYR A 181 10.22 5.95 -1.51
C TYR A 181 9.25 5.95 -0.33
N MET A 182 8.89 4.78 0.17
CA MET A 182 7.94 4.63 1.29
C MET A 182 8.49 5.19 2.59
N THR A 183 9.82 5.17 2.78
CA THR A 183 10.49 5.73 3.97
C THR A 183 10.23 7.24 4.16
N SER A 184 9.81 7.91 3.09
CA SER A 184 9.47 9.34 3.08
C SER A 184 7.97 9.63 3.18
N THR A 185 7.14 8.60 3.38
CA THR A 185 5.69 8.74 3.51
C THR A 185 5.31 9.25 4.90
N TRP A 186 4.25 10.06 4.96
CA TRP A 186 3.77 10.67 6.19
C TRP A 186 3.53 9.67 7.34
N ASP A 187 3.00 8.49 7.01
CA ASP A 187 2.67 7.43 7.95
C ASP A 187 3.91 6.95 8.72
N ILE A 188 5.08 6.92 8.06
CA ILE A 188 6.37 6.58 8.69
C ILE A 188 6.97 7.78 9.45
N ILE A 189 6.77 9.00 8.94
CA ILE A 189 7.43 10.20 9.46
C ILE A 189 6.77 10.71 10.74
N ALA A 190 5.44 10.69 10.79
CA ALA A 190 4.68 11.50 11.73
C ALA A 190 3.54 10.78 12.41
N GLU A 191 3.07 9.65 11.88
CA GLU A 191 2.07 8.85 12.59
C GLU A 191 2.74 7.99 13.67
N ARG A 192 2.05 7.86 14.80
CA ARG A 192 2.52 7.08 15.95
C ARG A 192 2.00 5.66 15.83
N LEU A 193 2.87 4.66 16.00
CA LEU A 193 2.46 3.25 16.01
C LEU A 193 1.32 3.05 17.00
N GLY A 194 0.22 2.48 16.51
CA GLY A 194 -0.98 2.23 17.29
C GLY A 194 -1.85 1.17 16.62
N PHE A 195 -3.01 0.90 17.21
CA PHE A 195 -3.95 -0.07 16.67
C PHE A 195 -4.64 0.51 15.43
N MET A 196 -4.25 0.04 14.25
CA MET A 196 -4.89 0.37 12.99
C MET A 196 -5.33 -0.92 12.29
N VAL A 197 -6.62 -1.03 11.98
CA VAL A 197 -7.19 -2.18 11.28
C VAL A 197 -7.09 -1.92 9.77
N GLY A 198 -6.39 -2.79 9.04
CA GLY A 198 -6.29 -2.75 7.57
C GLY A 198 -6.88 -4.02 6.95
N GLY A 199 -7.97 -3.89 6.19
CA GLY A 199 -8.72 -5.02 5.61
C GLY A 199 -8.57 -5.14 4.10
N PHE A 200 -7.42 -5.60 3.60
CA PHE A 200 -7.12 -5.61 2.15
C PHE A 200 -7.47 -6.92 1.43
N CYS A 201 -7.80 -8.00 2.14
CA CYS A 201 -7.98 -9.34 1.56
C CYS A 201 -9.44 -9.74 1.25
N VAL A 202 -10.42 -8.87 1.51
CA VAL A 202 -11.86 -9.22 1.42
C VAL A 202 -12.25 -9.68 0.01
N THR A 203 -11.71 -9.02 -1.02
CA THR A 203 -11.97 -9.31 -2.43
C THR A 203 -11.55 -10.73 -2.83
N SER A 204 -10.35 -11.18 -2.41
CA SER A 204 -9.83 -12.53 -2.71
C SER A 204 -10.71 -13.62 -2.12
N TRP A 205 -11.11 -13.44 -0.85
CA TRP A 205 -11.99 -14.38 -0.15
C TRP A 205 -13.40 -14.42 -0.76
N TRP A 206 -13.88 -13.27 -1.23
CA TRP A 206 -15.17 -13.18 -1.90
C TRP A 206 -15.16 -13.93 -3.24
N LEU A 207 -14.10 -13.76 -4.06
CA LEU A 207 -13.94 -14.48 -5.33
C LEU A 207 -13.78 -16.00 -5.16
N LEU A 208 -13.23 -16.45 -4.03
CA LEU A 208 -13.15 -17.88 -3.73
C LEU A 208 -14.54 -18.51 -3.49
N ARG A 209 -15.49 -17.74 -2.96
CA ARG A 209 -16.86 -18.20 -2.65
C ARG A 209 -17.85 -17.95 -3.78
N ASN A 210 -17.59 -16.96 -4.62
CA ASN A 210 -18.52 -16.51 -5.65
C ASN A 210 -17.86 -16.68 -7.03
N LYS A 211 -18.49 -17.50 -7.89
CA LYS A 211 -18.06 -17.62 -9.28
C LYS A 211 -18.61 -16.45 -10.07
N VAL A 212 -17.72 -15.61 -10.58
CA VAL A 212 -18.06 -14.49 -11.46
C VAL A 212 -17.45 -14.74 -12.82
N GLU A 213 -18.29 -14.81 -13.84
CA GLU A 213 -17.85 -14.89 -15.23
C GLU A 213 -17.82 -13.50 -15.85
N LEU A 214 -16.61 -12.98 -16.08
CA LEU A 214 -16.43 -11.72 -16.80
C LEU A 214 -16.47 -11.95 -18.30
N THR A 215 -17.13 -11.05 -19.02
CA THR A 215 -17.01 -10.96 -20.48
C THR A 215 -15.60 -10.50 -20.85
N THR A 216 -15.13 -10.87 -22.05
CA THR A 216 -13.81 -10.45 -22.54
C THR A 216 -13.70 -8.92 -22.60
N ALA A 217 -14.78 -8.22 -22.95
CA ALA A 217 -14.84 -6.77 -22.94
C ALA A 217 -14.62 -6.18 -21.53
N ALA A 218 -15.23 -6.77 -20.50
CA ALA A 218 -15.03 -6.33 -19.11
C ALA A 218 -13.59 -6.57 -18.63
N VAL A 219 -12.96 -7.68 -19.03
CA VAL A 219 -11.54 -7.94 -18.75
C VAL A 219 -10.64 -6.88 -19.38
N ILE A 220 -10.86 -6.58 -20.67
CA ILE A 220 -10.08 -5.56 -21.39
C ILE A 220 -10.26 -4.18 -20.74
N ALA A 221 -11.49 -3.79 -20.45
CA ALA A 221 -11.78 -2.54 -19.76
C ALA A 221 -11.07 -2.45 -18.40
N ASN A 222 -11.07 -3.53 -17.63
CA ASN A 222 -10.40 -3.55 -16.33
C ASN A 222 -8.86 -3.46 -16.46
N CYS A 223 -8.26 -4.12 -17.45
CA CYS A 223 -6.84 -3.95 -17.77
C CYS A 223 -6.49 -2.50 -18.13
N ILE A 224 -7.35 -1.83 -18.90
CA ILE A 224 -7.17 -0.40 -19.23
C ILE A 224 -7.22 0.46 -17.96
N VAL A 225 -8.19 0.23 -17.08
CA VAL A 225 -8.32 0.95 -15.80
C VAL A 225 -7.07 0.75 -14.93
N PHE A 226 -6.59 -0.49 -14.80
CA PHE A 226 -5.36 -0.80 -14.06
C PHE A 226 -4.15 -0.09 -14.68
N LEU A 227 -3.99 -0.13 -16.00
CA LEU A 227 -2.86 0.48 -16.70
C LEU A 227 -2.86 2.00 -16.55
N ILE A 228 -4.00 2.65 -16.73
CA ILE A 228 -4.14 4.10 -16.54
C ILE A 228 -3.83 4.45 -15.08
N GLY A 229 -4.42 3.74 -14.12
CA GLY A 229 -4.16 3.94 -12.69
C GLY A 229 -2.68 3.82 -12.35
N TYR A 230 -2.03 2.77 -12.86
CA TYR A 230 -0.60 2.53 -12.68
C TYR A 230 0.26 3.64 -13.28
N LEU A 231 0.00 4.04 -14.53
CA LEU A 231 0.75 5.08 -15.23
C LEU A 231 0.63 6.44 -14.53
N VAL A 232 -0.57 6.81 -14.08
CA VAL A 232 -0.80 8.05 -13.34
C VAL A 232 -0.12 8.00 -11.97
N PHE A 233 -0.31 6.91 -11.22
CA PHE A 233 0.27 6.73 -9.89
C PHE A 233 1.81 6.79 -9.93
N ARG A 234 2.41 6.07 -10.87
CA ARG A 234 3.88 5.99 -11.00
C ARG A 234 4.47 7.23 -11.64
N GLY A 235 3.83 7.77 -12.66
CA GLY A 235 4.27 8.97 -13.36
C GLY A 235 4.39 10.17 -12.42
N ALA A 236 3.34 10.44 -11.66
CA ALA A 236 3.30 11.52 -10.68
C ALA A 236 4.38 11.34 -9.58
N ASN A 237 4.52 10.14 -9.01
CA ASN A 237 5.53 9.87 -7.99
C ASN A 237 6.97 10.00 -8.51
N LYS A 238 7.25 9.48 -9.72
CA LYS A 238 8.57 9.59 -10.36
C LYS A 238 8.94 11.05 -10.59
N GLN A 239 8.02 11.85 -11.11
CA GLN A 239 8.26 13.26 -11.38
C GLN A 239 8.50 14.06 -10.08
N LYS A 240 7.70 13.81 -9.04
CA LYS A 240 7.89 14.41 -7.72
C LYS A 240 9.26 14.09 -7.14
N HIS A 241 9.73 12.85 -7.31
CA HIS A 241 11.06 12.47 -6.87
C HIS A 241 12.18 13.15 -7.69
N MET A 242 12.07 13.14 -9.02
CA MET A 242 13.01 13.80 -9.93
C MET A 242 13.15 15.30 -9.60
N PHE A 243 12.03 15.99 -9.34
CA PHE A 243 12.05 17.41 -8.98
C PHE A 243 12.75 17.67 -7.64
N LYS A 244 12.55 16.80 -6.65
CA LYS A 244 13.24 16.93 -5.34
C LYS A 244 14.75 16.73 -5.47
N MET A 245 15.19 15.84 -6.34
CA MET A 245 16.62 15.55 -6.57
C MET A 245 17.28 16.61 -7.44
N ASN A 246 16.60 17.05 -8.50
CA ASN A 246 17.11 18.07 -9.41
C ASN A 246 15.99 19.04 -9.82
N PRO A 247 15.85 20.19 -9.13
CA PRO A 247 14.82 21.19 -9.41
C PRO A 247 14.91 21.84 -10.81
N LYS A 248 16.02 21.65 -11.53
CA LYS A 248 16.23 22.17 -12.90
C LYS A 248 15.96 21.11 -13.99
N ALA A 249 15.66 19.87 -13.61
CA ALA A 249 15.38 18.81 -14.57
C ALA A 249 14.16 19.17 -15.43
N LEU A 250 14.28 18.97 -16.74
CA LEU A 250 13.18 19.20 -17.68
C LEU A 250 12.03 18.24 -17.39
N ILE A 251 10.80 18.76 -17.38
CA ILE A 251 9.57 17.99 -17.28
C ILE A 251 8.91 18.03 -18.65
N TRP A 252 8.90 16.87 -19.33
CA TRP A 252 8.36 16.74 -20.69
C TRP A 252 8.94 17.74 -21.69
N GLY A 253 10.27 17.92 -21.65
CA GLY A 253 10.99 18.81 -22.55
C GLY A 253 10.88 20.31 -22.24
N LYS A 254 10.10 20.70 -21.22
CA LYS A 254 9.96 22.10 -20.77
C LYS A 254 10.63 22.31 -19.41
N PRO A 255 11.13 23.53 -19.12
CA PRO A 255 11.61 23.86 -17.79
C PRO A 255 10.45 23.79 -16.78
N PRO A 256 10.69 23.28 -15.55
CA PRO A 256 9.65 23.19 -14.54
C PRO A 256 9.16 24.59 -14.15
N LYS A 257 7.84 24.80 -14.17
CA LYS A 257 7.24 26.01 -13.61
C LYS A 257 7.19 25.85 -12.09
N VAL A 258 7.93 26.69 -11.37
CA VAL A 258 8.06 26.61 -9.91
C VAL A 258 7.56 27.91 -9.28
N ILE A 259 6.69 27.81 -8.29
CA ILE A 259 6.23 28.94 -7.47
C ILE A 259 7.17 29.09 -6.28
N GLY A 260 7.72 30.29 -6.11
CA GLY A 260 8.64 30.62 -5.00
C GLY A 260 9.89 29.73 -4.90
N GLY A 261 10.31 29.10 -6.00
CA GLY A 261 11.46 28.18 -6.05
C GLY A 261 11.29 26.87 -5.26
N LYS A 262 10.11 26.59 -4.70
CA LYS A 262 9.86 25.45 -3.79
C LYS A 262 8.67 24.58 -4.18
N LEU A 263 7.67 25.12 -4.88
CA LEU A 263 6.43 24.42 -5.23
C LEU A 263 6.38 24.17 -6.74
N LEU A 264 6.27 22.90 -7.14
CA LEU A 264 6.17 22.53 -8.55
C LEU A 264 4.74 22.73 -9.06
N ALA A 265 4.61 23.52 -10.13
CA ALA A 265 3.37 23.88 -10.80
C ALA A 265 3.37 23.53 -12.31
N SER A 266 4.22 22.59 -12.75
CA SER A 266 4.15 21.95 -14.09
C SER A 266 4.36 20.43 -14.00
N GLY A 267 3.60 19.59 -14.73
CA GLY A 267 3.71 18.14 -14.55
C GLY A 267 2.72 17.19 -15.21
N TYR A 268 2.79 15.91 -14.81
CA TYR A 268 2.02 14.73 -15.25
C TYR A 268 0.50 14.90 -15.25
N CYS A 269 0.01 15.99 -14.67
CA CYS A 269 -1.39 16.33 -14.65
C CYS A 269 -1.76 17.54 -15.52
N SER A 270 -0.82 18.31 -16.07
CA SER A 270 -1.11 19.37 -17.06
C SER A 270 -1.55 18.82 -18.43
N SER A 271 -1.66 17.51 -18.57
CA SER A 271 -2.14 16.87 -19.79
C SER A 271 -3.06 15.73 -19.42
N THR A 272 -4.34 15.92 -19.68
CA THR A 272 -5.17 14.83 -20.21
C THR A 272 -4.33 14.11 -21.26
N ALA A 273 -3.96 12.85 -21.01
CA ALA A 273 -3.36 11.97 -22.00
C ALA A 273 -4.38 11.57 -23.10
N PHE A 274 -5.26 12.51 -23.51
CA PHE A 274 -6.32 12.29 -24.47
C PHE A 274 -6.53 13.45 -25.47
N TYR A 275 -5.92 14.62 -25.27
CA TYR A 275 -6.05 15.73 -26.22
C TYR A 275 -4.72 16.47 -26.40
N HIS A 276 -3.78 15.82 -27.08
CA HIS A 276 -2.78 16.53 -27.87
C HIS A 276 -3.35 16.78 -29.26
N LEU A 277 -4.29 17.72 -29.37
CA LEU A 277 -4.71 18.36 -30.61
C LEU A 277 -5.36 19.70 -30.21
N ASN A 278 -4.75 20.77 -30.71
CA ASN A 278 -5.08 22.19 -30.55
C ASN A 278 -4.41 22.91 -29.37
N GLU A 279 -3.48 23.75 -29.80
CA GLU A 279 -2.88 24.87 -29.08
C GLU A 279 -3.94 25.73 -28.40
N SER A 280 -3.53 26.39 -27.30
CA SER A 280 -4.20 27.55 -26.68
C SER A 280 -5.03 27.32 -25.40
N VAL A 281 -4.68 26.35 -24.54
CA VAL A 281 -5.09 26.42 -23.12
C VAL A 281 -3.94 25.96 -22.21
N ASN A 282 -3.22 26.92 -21.62
CA ASN A 282 -2.21 26.66 -20.59
C ASN A 282 -2.90 26.43 -19.22
N PHE A 283 -3.37 25.21 -18.95
CA PHE A 283 -3.83 24.83 -17.61
C PHE A 283 -2.76 24.01 -16.88
N SER A 284 -2.17 24.61 -15.84
CA SER A 284 -1.30 23.91 -14.88
C SER A 284 -2.18 23.02 -14.01
N ILE A 285 -1.99 21.72 -14.03
CA ILE A 285 -2.57 20.83 -13.01
C ILE A 285 -1.41 20.03 -12.47
N CYS A 286 -1.07 20.21 -11.20
CA CYS A 286 0.17 19.64 -10.66
C CYS A 286 0.00 18.87 -9.36
N ASP A 287 0.50 17.62 -9.44
CA ASP A 287 1.48 16.97 -8.57
C ASP A 287 1.14 16.52 -7.14
N TRP A 288 0.21 17.12 -6.39
CA TRP A 288 0.00 16.67 -5.00
C TRP A 288 -1.09 15.63 -4.79
N HIS A 289 -2.00 15.45 -5.74
CA HIS A 289 -3.20 14.64 -5.52
C HIS A 289 -3.59 13.77 -6.73
N CYS A 290 -3.01 13.98 -7.91
CA CYS A 290 -3.26 13.10 -9.06
C CYS A 290 -2.79 11.65 -8.83
N TYR A 291 -1.77 11.44 -7.98
CA TYR A 291 -1.39 10.10 -7.58
C TYR A 291 -2.47 9.44 -6.70
N TYR A 292 -3.30 10.19 -5.98
CA TYR A 292 -4.47 9.65 -5.27
C TYR A 292 -5.53 9.14 -6.25
N LEU A 293 -5.75 9.84 -7.37
CA LEU A 293 -6.62 9.34 -8.44
C LEU A 293 -6.06 8.04 -9.04
N GLY A 294 -4.75 7.99 -9.31
CA GLY A 294 -4.09 6.76 -9.77
C GLY A 294 -4.25 5.60 -8.79
N ASP A 295 -4.07 5.84 -7.49
CA ASP A 295 -4.24 4.83 -6.43
C ASP A 295 -5.70 4.37 -6.30
N LEU A 296 -6.66 5.29 -6.45
CA LEU A 296 -8.08 4.95 -6.47
C LEU A 296 -8.46 4.09 -7.69
N LEU A 297 -7.93 4.40 -8.87
CA LEU A 297 -8.12 3.58 -10.08
C LEU A 297 -7.53 2.17 -9.91
N LEU A 298 -6.36 2.06 -9.27
CA LEU A 298 -5.77 0.77 -8.93
C LEU A 298 -6.68 0.00 -7.95
N ALA A 299 -7.18 0.64 -6.90
CA ALA A 299 -8.10 0.00 -5.95
C ALA A 299 -9.43 -0.45 -6.59
N LEU A 300 -9.97 0.35 -7.51
CA LEU A 300 -11.13 -0.02 -8.31
C LEU A 300 -10.82 -1.23 -9.19
N SER A 301 -9.67 -1.26 -9.85
CA SER A 301 -9.28 -2.39 -10.72
C SER A 301 -9.17 -3.73 -9.99
N PHE A 302 -8.92 -3.71 -8.68
CA PHE A 302 -8.95 -4.91 -7.85
C PHE A 302 -10.38 -5.38 -7.57
N SER A 303 -11.36 -4.48 -7.51
CA SER A 303 -12.74 -4.80 -7.14
C SER A 303 -13.61 -5.13 -8.36
N LEU A 304 -13.32 -4.52 -9.52
CA LEU A 304 -14.01 -4.76 -10.79
C LEU A 304 -14.09 -6.24 -11.25
N PRO A 305 -13.10 -7.12 -10.99
CA PRO A 305 -13.21 -8.54 -11.31
C PRO A 305 -14.37 -9.25 -10.59
N CYS A 306 -14.87 -8.68 -9.50
CA CYS A 306 -15.99 -9.26 -8.75
C CYS A 306 -17.36 -8.96 -9.38
N GLY A 307 -17.41 -8.16 -10.45
CA GLY A 307 -18.66 -7.72 -11.05
C GLY A 307 -19.51 -6.89 -10.09
N ILE A 308 -20.76 -6.62 -10.46
CA ILE A 308 -21.66 -5.71 -9.73
C ILE A 308 -22.62 -6.43 -8.77
N SER A 309 -22.45 -7.74 -8.58
CA SER A 309 -23.42 -8.58 -7.84
C SER A 309 -23.45 -8.29 -6.35
N SER A 310 -22.37 -7.75 -5.78
CA SER A 310 -22.29 -7.44 -4.35
C SER A 310 -21.49 -6.15 -4.11
N PRO A 311 -21.89 -5.31 -3.15
CA PRO A 311 -21.10 -4.15 -2.75
C PRO A 311 -19.86 -4.53 -1.91
N ILE A 312 -19.78 -5.77 -1.40
CA ILE A 312 -18.72 -6.18 -0.46
C ILE A 312 -17.30 -5.96 -1.02
N PRO A 313 -16.98 -6.37 -2.26
CA PRO A 313 -15.66 -6.11 -2.84
C PRO A 313 -15.33 -4.62 -3.00
N TYR A 314 -16.34 -3.77 -3.16
CA TYR A 314 -16.19 -2.33 -3.36
C TYR A 314 -15.99 -1.54 -2.07
N PHE A 315 -16.11 -2.17 -0.90
CA PHE A 315 -15.76 -1.51 0.36
C PHE A 315 -14.30 -1.03 0.38
N TYR A 316 -13.38 -1.75 -0.28
CA TYR A 316 -11.98 -1.35 -0.35
C TYR A 316 -11.77 0.00 -1.06
N PRO A 317 -12.19 0.19 -2.32
CA PRO A 317 -12.03 1.48 -3.01
C PRO A 317 -12.87 2.59 -2.34
N ILE A 318 -14.02 2.30 -1.74
CA ILE A 318 -14.81 3.28 -0.99
C ILE A 318 -14.06 3.76 0.26
N TYR A 319 -13.54 2.82 1.06
CA TYR A 319 -12.72 3.14 2.22
C TYR A 319 -11.49 3.96 1.82
N LEU A 320 -10.81 3.55 0.73
CA LEU A 320 -9.65 4.28 0.22
C LEU A 320 -10.02 5.70 -0.20
N LEU A 321 -11.14 5.90 -0.90
CA LEU A 321 -11.61 7.24 -1.29
C LEU A 321 -11.79 8.15 -0.07
N ILE A 322 -12.46 7.66 0.99
CA ILE A 322 -12.67 8.42 2.23
C ILE A 322 -11.33 8.78 2.87
N LEU A 323 -10.42 7.80 2.96
CA LEU A 323 -9.08 8.01 3.51
C LEU A 323 -8.30 9.05 2.71
N LEU A 324 -8.35 8.98 1.38
CA LEU A 324 -7.65 9.90 0.48
C LEU A 324 -8.20 11.32 0.57
N ILE A 325 -9.51 11.51 0.68
CA ILE A 325 -10.12 12.84 0.91
C ILE A 325 -9.64 13.42 2.24
N TRP A 326 -9.63 12.62 3.30
CA TRP A 326 -9.20 13.10 4.61
C TRP A 326 -7.69 13.41 4.65
N ARG A 327 -6.90 12.60 3.96
CA ARG A 327 -5.45 12.79 3.79
C ARG A 327 -5.15 14.06 3.00
N GLU A 328 -5.85 14.28 1.89
CA GLU A 328 -5.75 15.49 1.06
C GLU A 328 -6.00 16.75 1.88
N ARG A 329 -7.12 16.83 2.61
CA ARG A 329 -7.46 18.01 3.44
C ARG A 329 -6.42 18.32 4.51
N ARG A 330 -5.83 17.29 5.09
CA ARG A 330 -4.76 17.42 6.09
C ARG A 330 -3.47 17.94 5.46
N ASP A 331 -3.12 17.45 4.28
CA ASP A 331 -1.94 17.90 3.55
C ASP A 331 -2.10 19.33 3.05
N GLU A 332 -3.30 19.72 2.59
CA GLU A 332 -3.70 21.11 2.29
C GLU A 332 -3.48 22.04 3.48
N ALA A 333 -4.04 21.71 4.65
CA ALA A 333 -3.91 22.55 5.85
C ALA A 333 -2.44 22.80 6.23
N ARG A 334 -1.59 21.77 6.12
CA ARG A 334 -0.15 21.89 6.41
C ARG A 334 0.59 22.72 5.38
N CYS A 335 0.27 22.53 4.10
CA CYS A 335 0.89 23.31 3.04
C CYS A 335 0.50 24.79 3.13
N ALA A 336 -0.75 25.08 3.48
CA ALA A 336 -1.23 26.43 3.77
C ALA A 336 -0.46 27.06 4.95
N GLU A 337 -0.27 26.33 6.06
CA GLU A 337 0.51 26.82 7.20
C GLU A 337 1.99 27.06 6.86
N LYS A 338 2.59 26.15 6.08
CA LYS A 338 4.02 26.16 5.76
C LYS A 338 4.41 27.18 4.69
N TYR A 339 3.61 27.31 3.64
CA TYR A 339 3.92 28.12 2.46
C TYR A 339 3.12 29.42 2.38
N ARG A 340 2.04 29.57 3.17
CA ARG A 340 1.23 30.77 3.32
C ARG A 340 0.82 31.37 1.96
N GLU A 341 1.24 32.58 1.64
CA GLU A 341 0.86 33.29 0.42
C GLU A 341 1.25 32.55 -0.88
N LEU A 342 2.40 31.85 -0.86
CA LEU A 342 2.82 31.01 -2.00
C LEU A 342 1.86 29.82 -2.21
N TRP A 343 1.22 29.35 -1.14
CA TRP A 343 0.18 28.32 -1.25
C TRP A 343 -1.09 28.87 -1.88
N ALA A 344 -1.50 30.08 -1.49
CA ALA A 344 -2.67 30.72 -2.08
C ALA A 344 -2.50 30.98 -3.59
N GLU A 345 -1.31 31.40 -4.02
CA GLU A 345 -0.95 31.52 -5.44
C GLU A 345 -0.98 30.16 -6.15
N TYR A 346 -0.46 29.12 -5.49
CA TYR A 346 -0.49 27.75 -5.98
C TYR A 346 -1.92 27.23 -6.20
N CYS A 347 -2.82 27.40 -5.22
CA CYS A 347 -4.21 26.98 -5.32
C CYS A 347 -5.00 27.73 -6.41
N ARG A 348 -4.60 28.96 -6.77
CA ARG A 348 -5.20 29.68 -7.91
C ARG A 348 -4.81 29.05 -9.25
N LEU A 349 -3.58 28.57 -9.36
CA LEU A 349 -3.10 27.91 -10.57
C LEU A 349 -3.58 26.47 -10.69
N VAL A 350 -3.78 25.79 -9.57
CA VAL A 350 -4.21 24.38 -9.51
C VAL A 350 -5.46 24.29 -8.62
N PRO A 351 -6.67 24.57 -9.15
CA PRO A 351 -7.89 24.61 -8.35
C PRO A 351 -8.42 23.21 -7.99
N TRP A 352 -8.06 22.20 -8.78
CA TRP A 352 -8.54 20.82 -8.62
C TRP A 352 -7.67 20.03 -7.66
N ARG A 353 -8.31 19.28 -6.78
CA ARG A 353 -7.65 18.45 -5.78
C ARG A 353 -7.41 17.06 -6.33
N ILE A 354 -8.41 16.18 -6.29
CA ILE A 354 -8.22 14.75 -6.61
C ILE A 354 -8.71 14.44 -8.02
N LEU A 355 -9.92 14.90 -8.38
CA LEU A 355 -10.57 14.56 -9.63
C LEU A 355 -10.79 15.85 -10.43
N PRO A 356 -10.06 16.04 -11.54
CA PRO A 356 -10.12 17.28 -12.29
C PRO A 356 -11.54 17.52 -12.78
N TYR A 357 -11.98 18.78 -12.74
CA TYR A 357 -13.33 19.24 -13.09
C TYR A 357 -14.46 18.90 -12.11
N PHE A 358 -14.18 18.16 -11.04
CA PHE A 358 -15.20 17.80 -10.03
C PHE A 358 -14.80 18.13 -8.60
N TYR A 359 -13.57 17.80 -8.19
CA TYR A 359 -13.03 18.00 -6.83
C TYR A 359 -11.54 18.28 -6.88
#